data_AF-A0A1F9CNF4-F1
#
_entry.id   AF-A0A1F9CNF4-F1
#
_cell.length_a   1.000
_cell.length_b   1.000
_cell.length_c   1.000
_cell.angle_alpha   90.00
_cell.angle_beta   90.00
_cell.angle_gamma   90.00
#
_symmetry.space_group_name_H-M   'P 1'
#
loop_
_entity.id
_entity.type
_entity.pdbx_description
1 polymer ?
#
loop_
_entity_poly.entity_id
_entity_poly.type
_entity_poly.pdbx_seq_one_letter_code
_entity_poly.pdbx_strand_id
1 'polypeptide(L)'
;MKAFKIAFICTLAIGLLVVVALAAGDPAKGKILFNDPKLGNGTAGVSCNSCHPNGKGLDKAGDRTDLAQFVNSCIVNALKGKAIDSKSAAMADLIAYLKSLKAR
;
A
#
# COMPACT_ATOMS: atom_id res chain seq x y z
N MET A 1 -10.10 40.18 -19.97
CA MET A 1 -8.87 39.36 -19.90
C MET A 1 -8.29 39.19 -18.49
N LYS A 2 -8.36 40.17 -17.59
CA LYS A 2 -7.85 40.03 -16.21
C LYS A 2 -8.72 39.12 -15.33
N ALA A 3 -10.05 39.24 -15.42
CA ALA A 3 -10.99 38.39 -14.66
C ALA A 3 -10.95 36.90 -15.07
N PHE A 4 -10.71 36.61 -16.35
CA PHE A 4 -10.58 35.23 -16.85
C PHE A 4 -9.29 34.55 -16.36
N LYS A 5 -8.20 35.31 -16.21
CA LYS A 5 -6.94 34.80 -15.63
C LYS A 5 -7.07 34.55 -14.12
N ILE A 6 -7.81 35.39 -13.40
CA ILE A 6 -8.05 35.22 -11.95
C ILE A 6 -8.96 34.01 -11.68
N ALA A 7 -10.01 33.82 -12.49
CA ALA A 7 -10.90 32.65 -12.37
C ALA A 7 -10.18 31.32 -12.67
N PHE A 8 -9.25 31.32 -13.61
CA PHE A 8 -8.45 30.13 -13.97
C PHE A 8 -7.39 29.77 -12.92
N ILE A 9 -6.84 30.76 -12.20
CA ILE A 9 -5.86 30.54 -11.13
C ILE A 9 -6.53 29.97 -9.87
N CYS A 10 -7.77 30.36 -9.57
CA CYS A 10 -8.51 29.84 -8.41
C CYS A 10 -8.98 28.38 -8.58
N THR A 11 -9.31 27.94 -9.79
CA THR A 11 -9.70 26.54 -10.05
C THR A 11 -8.52 25.56 -10.00
N LEU A 12 -7.31 26.02 -10.34
CA LEU A 12 -6.07 25.23 -10.25
C LEU A 12 -5.64 24.92 -8.80
N ALA A 13 -5.94 25.80 -7.84
CA ALA A 13 -5.59 25.59 -6.43
C ALA A 13 -6.46 24.53 -5.73
N ILE A 14 -7.72 24.38 -6.16
CA ILE A 14 -8.68 23.43 -5.56
C ILE A 14 -8.45 22.01 -6.08
N GLY A 15 -8.01 21.84 -7.33
CA GLY A 15 -7.69 20.52 -7.89
C GLY A 15 -6.49 19.81 -7.22
N LEU A 16 -5.57 20.57 -6.61
CA LEU A 16 -4.35 20.03 -6.02
C LEU A 16 -4.58 19.38 -4.64
N LEU A 17 -5.58 19.81 -3.88
CA LEU A 17 -5.84 19.31 -2.52
C LEU A 17 -6.44 17.89 -2.50
N VAL A 18 -7.15 17.49 -3.56
CA VAL A 18 -7.79 16.16 -3.63
C VAL A 18 -6.79 15.04 -3.90
N VAL A 19 -5.65 15.34 -4.55
CA VAL A 19 -4.66 14.32 -4.93
C VAL A 19 -3.85 13.79 -3.74
N VAL A 20 -3.67 14.60 -2.70
CA VAL A 20 -2.81 14.26 -1.55
C VAL A 20 -3.46 13.24 -0.61
N ALA A 21 -4.80 13.23 -0.51
CA ALA A 21 -5.52 12.31 0.37
C ALA A 21 -5.42 10.83 -0.08
N LEU A 22 -5.14 10.57 -1.36
CA LEU A 22 -4.97 9.22 -1.90
C LEU A 22 -3.58 8.62 -1.62
N ALA A 23 -2.63 9.41 -1.10
CA ALA A 23 -1.26 8.95 -0.87
C ALA A 23 -1.08 8.22 0.47
N ALA A 24 -1.99 8.40 1.42
CA ALA A 24 -1.97 7.71 2.71
C ALA A 24 -2.82 6.44 2.62
N GLY A 25 -2.18 5.27 2.55
CA GLY A 25 -2.89 3.98 2.54
C GLY A 25 -3.70 3.72 3.81
N ASP A 26 -4.62 2.76 3.74
CA ASP A 26 -5.53 2.35 4.82
C ASP A 26 -5.05 1.03 5.47
N PRO A 27 -4.63 1.05 6.75
CA PRO A 27 -4.16 -0.15 7.45
C PRO A 27 -5.22 -1.27 7.54
N ALA A 28 -6.51 -0.95 7.58
CA ALA A 28 -7.56 -1.96 7.65
C ALA A 28 -7.68 -2.73 6.32
N LYS A 29 -7.63 -2.01 5.19
CA LYS A 29 -7.56 -2.61 3.85
C LYS A 29 -6.25 -3.38 3.66
N GLY A 30 -5.13 -2.83 4.14
CA GLY A 30 -3.84 -3.50 4.12
C GLY A 30 -3.86 -4.83 4.87
N LYS A 31 -4.55 -4.89 6.03
CA LYS A 31 -4.75 -6.13 6.77
C LYS A 31 -5.57 -7.15 5.97
N ILE A 32 -6.61 -6.73 5.25
CA ILE A 32 -7.38 -7.63 4.38
C ILE A 32 -6.47 -8.24 3.31
N LEU A 33 -5.69 -7.41 2.60
CA LEU A 33 -4.73 -7.86 1.59
C LEU A 33 -3.66 -8.79 2.18
N PHE A 34 -3.17 -8.49 3.38
CA PHE A 34 -2.19 -9.32 4.10
C PHE A 34 -2.71 -10.74 4.40
N ASN A 35 -4.03 -10.90 4.53
CA ASN A 35 -4.68 -12.18 4.77
C ASN A 35 -5.14 -12.89 3.49
N ASP A 36 -5.06 -12.24 2.32
CA ASP A 36 -5.56 -12.77 1.06
C ASP A 36 -4.55 -13.74 0.40
N PRO A 37 -4.87 -15.04 0.27
CA PRO A 37 -4.00 -16.00 -0.41
C PRO A 37 -3.97 -15.83 -1.93
N LYS A 38 -4.88 -15.02 -2.50
CA LYS A 38 -4.98 -14.72 -3.94
C LYS A 38 -4.28 -13.42 -4.31
N LEU A 39 -3.68 -12.69 -3.36
CA LEU A 39 -2.99 -11.43 -3.62
C LEU A 39 -1.96 -11.58 -4.76
N GLY A 40 -2.00 -10.67 -5.73
CA GLY A 40 -1.15 -10.73 -6.92
C GLY A 40 -1.47 -11.93 -7.83
N ASN A 41 -2.68 -12.47 -7.81
CA ASN A 41 -3.03 -13.75 -8.46
C ASN A 41 -2.24 -14.93 -7.89
N GLY A 42 -2.02 -14.95 -6.57
CA GLY A 42 -1.34 -16.03 -5.87
C GLY A 42 -1.99 -17.40 -6.09
N THR A 43 -1.14 -18.42 -6.20
CA THR A 43 -1.55 -19.81 -6.49
C THR A 43 -1.07 -20.82 -5.44
N ALA A 44 -0.21 -20.41 -4.51
CA ALA A 44 0.34 -21.29 -3.47
C ALA A 44 -0.64 -21.64 -2.34
N GLY A 45 -1.80 -20.97 -2.27
CA GLY A 45 -2.81 -21.21 -1.22
C GLY A 45 -2.43 -20.67 0.17
N VAL A 46 -1.36 -19.87 0.27
CA VAL A 46 -0.90 -19.21 1.50
C VAL A 46 -1.02 -17.70 1.37
N SER A 47 -1.15 -16.99 2.49
CA SER A 47 -1.08 -15.52 2.55
C SER A 47 0.11 -15.07 3.38
N CYS A 48 0.36 -13.76 3.45
CA CYS A 48 1.41 -13.23 4.32
C CYS A 48 1.18 -13.67 5.79
N ASN A 49 -0.08 -13.70 6.22
CA ASN A 49 -0.48 -14.13 7.56
C ASN A 49 -0.18 -15.61 7.85
N SER A 50 -0.09 -16.46 6.82
CA SER A 50 0.27 -17.88 7.00
C SER A 50 1.68 -18.05 7.57
N CYS A 51 2.63 -17.18 7.16
CA CYS A 51 4.02 -17.20 7.65
C CYS A 51 4.26 -16.20 8.78
N HIS A 52 3.52 -15.09 8.80
CA HIS A 52 3.60 -14.04 9.81
C HIS A 52 2.25 -13.89 10.54
N PRO A 53 1.87 -14.83 11.44
CA PRO A 53 0.60 -14.76 12.14
C PRO A 53 0.43 -13.44 12.88
N ASN A 54 -0.62 -12.70 12.54
CA ASN A 54 -0.91 -11.36 13.06
C ASN A 54 0.26 -10.36 12.94
N GLY A 55 1.13 -10.54 11.95
CA GLY A 55 2.30 -9.69 11.73
C GLY A 55 3.52 -10.04 12.60
N LYS A 56 3.54 -11.21 13.27
CA LYS A 56 4.67 -11.64 14.11
C LYS A 56 6.00 -11.64 13.33
N GLY A 57 7.01 -10.99 13.92
CA GLY A 57 8.34 -10.84 13.34
C GLY A 57 8.47 -9.75 12.28
N LEU A 58 7.45 -8.91 12.10
CA LEU A 58 7.45 -7.77 11.17
C LEU A 58 7.41 -6.41 11.89
N ASP A 59 7.71 -6.36 13.19
CA ASP A 59 7.71 -5.15 14.03
C ASP A 59 8.61 -4.03 13.47
N LYS A 60 9.71 -4.39 12.80
CA LYS A 60 10.63 -3.45 12.13
C LYS A 60 10.46 -3.37 10.62
N ALA A 61 9.50 -4.10 10.02
CA ALA A 61 9.31 -4.11 8.58
C ALA A 61 8.98 -2.71 8.04
N GLY A 62 8.22 -1.91 8.81
CA GLY A 62 7.85 -0.54 8.47
C GLY A 62 9.01 0.45 8.32
N ASP A 63 10.18 0.14 8.89
CA ASP A 63 11.38 1.00 8.86
C ASP A 63 12.22 0.82 7.58
N ARG A 64 11.87 -0.17 6.75
CA ARG A 64 12.58 -0.44 5.50
C ARG A 64 12.32 0.62 4.45
N THR A 65 13.38 1.10 3.81
CA THR A 65 13.29 2.02 2.67
C THR A 65 12.82 1.33 1.39
N ASP A 66 13.06 0.02 1.27
CA ASP A 66 12.71 -0.84 0.14
C ASP A 66 11.43 -1.68 0.38
N LEU A 67 10.58 -1.28 1.34
CA LEU A 67 9.46 -2.10 1.81
C LEU A 67 8.53 -2.58 0.69
N ALA A 68 8.21 -1.73 -0.28
CA ALA A 68 7.35 -2.11 -1.42
C ALA A 68 7.97 -3.25 -2.25
N GLN A 69 9.28 -3.19 -2.48
CA GLN A 69 10.01 -4.23 -3.21
C GLN A 69 10.06 -5.53 -2.40
N PHE A 70 10.29 -5.42 -1.08
CA PHE A 70 10.27 -6.57 -0.18
C PHE A 70 8.90 -7.26 -0.15
N VAL A 71 7.80 -6.49 -0.08
CA VAL A 71 6.43 -7.01 -0.18
C VAL A 71 6.23 -7.76 -1.50
N ASN A 72 6.66 -7.18 -2.63
CA ASN A 72 6.56 -7.84 -3.94
C ASN A 72 7.39 -9.13 -4.00
N SER A 73 8.55 -9.19 -3.34
CA SER A 73 9.33 -10.42 -3.26
C SER A 73 8.57 -11.54 -2.54
N CYS A 74 7.81 -11.22 -1.49
CA CYS A 74 6.95 -12.19 -0.80
C CYS A 74 5.80 -12.64 -1.69
N ILE A 75 5.14 -11.71 -2.41
CA ILE A 75 4.05 -12.05 -3.34
C ILE A 75 4.54 -13.01 -4.43
N VAL A 76 5.71 -12.74 -5.02
CA VAL A 76 6.26 -13.58 -6.09
C VAL A 76 6.77 -14.92 -5.55
N ASN A 77 7.59 -14.89 -4.49
CA ASN A 77 8.31 -16.08 -4.05
C ASN A 77 7.45 -17.01 -3.17
N ALA A 78 6.65 -16.46 -2.26
CA ALA A 78 5.85 -17.23 -1.31
C ALA A 78 4.45 -17.52 -1.84
N LEU A 79 3.74 -16.50 -2.35
CA LEU A 79 2.37 -16.67 -2.87
C LEU A 79 2.35 -17.27 -4.28
N LYS A 80 3.49 -17.31 -4.99
CA LYS A 80 3.59 -17.66 -6.41
C LYS A 80 2.66 -16.79 -7.27
N GLY A 81 2.52 -15.53 -6.88
CA GLY A 81 1.78 -14.50 -7.61
C GLY A 81 2.67 -13.66 -8.51
N LYS A 82 2.09 -12.59 -9.05
CA LYS A 82 2.77 -11.53 -9.78
C LYS A 82 2.95 -10.32 -8.87
N ALA A 83 4.08 -9.64 -9.03
CA ALA A 83 4.31 -8.36 -8.37
C ALA A 83 3.17 -7.39 -8.73
N ILE A 84 2.69 -6.65 -7.73
CA ILE A 84 1.74 -5.56 -7.92
C ILE A 84 2.49 -4.24 -8.10
N ASP A 85 1.85 -3.25 -8.73
CA ASP A 85 2.47 -1.93 -8.90
C ASP A 85 2.81 -1.32 -7.53
N SER A 86 4.07 -0.93 -7.36
CA SER A 86 4.59 -0.36 -6.12
C SER A 86 3.97 1.01 -5.78
N LYS A 87 3.34 1.66 -6.75
CA LYS A 87 2.61 2.93 -6.58
C LYS A 87 1.09 2.75 -6.51
N SER A 88 0.60 1.51 -6.53
CA SER A 88 -0.84 1.23 -6.44
C SER A 88 -1.39 1.50 -5.04
N ALA A 89 -2.70 1.76 -4.97
CA ALA A 89 -3.42 1.85 -3.70
C ALA A 89 -3.26 0.58 -2.84
N ALA A 90 -3.27 -0.60 -3.47
CA ALA A 90 -3.07 -1.87 -2.76
C ALA A 90 -1.69 -1.96 -2.08
N MET A 91 -0.63 -1.49 -2.74
CA MET A 91 0.70 -1.42 -2.12
C MET A 91 0.73 -0.39 -0.99
N ALA A 92 0.12 0.78 -1.18
CA ALA A 92 0.03 1.81 -0.14
C ALA A 92 -0.69 1.29 1.12
N ASP A 93 -1.81 0.58 0.94
CA ASP A 93 -2.58 -0.06 2.02
C ASP A 93 -1.75 -1.12 2.76
N LEU A 94 -1.04 -1.99 2.04
CA LEU A 94 -0.13 -2.99 2.62
C LEU A 94 0.98 -2.33 3.45
N ILE A 95 1.62 -1.28 2.92
CA ILE A 95 2.66 -0.53 3.62
C ILE A 95 2.09 0.13 4.89
N ALA A 96 0.90 0.72 4.80
CA ALA A 96 0.24 1.34 5.94
C ALA A 96 -0.03 0.30 7.05
N TYR A 97 -0.49 -0.89 6.69
CA TYR A 97 -0.67 -1.99 7.65
C TYR A 97 0.66 -2.42 8.27
N LEU A 98 1.71 -2.66 7.47
CA LEU A 98 3.01 -3.08 7.98
C LEU A 98 3.65 -2.04 8.92
N LYS A 99 3.50 -0.74 8.63
CA LYS A 99 3.95 0.34 9.52
C LYS A 99 3.17 0.39 10.83
N SER A 100 1.89 0.02 10.82
CA SER A 100 1.07 -0.06 12.03
C SER A 100 1.50 -1.17 13.00
N LEU A 101 2.25 -2.17 12.52
CA LEU A 101 2.72 -3.29 13.35
C LEU A 101 3.80 -2.88 14.37
N LYS A 102 4.54 -1.80 14.10
CA LYS A 102 5.57 -1.26 15.00
C LYS A 102 4.99 -0.75 16.33
N ALA A 103 3.71 -0.43 16.35
CA ALA A 103 3.02 0.13 17.51
C ALA A 103 2.45 -0.94 18.47
N ARG A 104 2.75 -2.23 18.28
CA ARG A 104 2.22 -3.34 19.06
C ARG A 104 3.28 -4.14 19.80
#